data_AF-A0A955GE70-F1
#
_entry.id   AF-A0A955GE70-F1
#
_cell.length_a   1.000
_cell.length_b   1.000
_cell.length_c   1.000
_cell.angle_alpha   90.00
_cell.angle_beta   90.00
_cell.angle_gamma   90.00
#
_symmetry.space_group_name_H-M   'P 1'
#
loop_
_entity.id
_entity.type
_entity.pdbx_description
1 polymer ?
#
loop_
_entity_poly.entity_id
_entity_poly.type
_entity_poly.pdbx_seq_one_letter_code
_entity_poly.pdbx_strand_id
1 'polypeptide(L)'
;MKQQFQQFLLRWAVCSAGLWISSLLFSTVELGDKKAAAVVLGGLSLALANAVLKPLVILLSLPAIMLSLGLFTVIINGLMVVIASWLYGPLEVETFGAAVLTGVVIGLLNFIITKLLEGRSIKLHEKHI
;
A
#
# COMPACT_ATOMS: atom_id res chain seq x y z
N MET A 1 16.90 -0.17 16.03
CA MET A 1 17.04 0.06 14.57
C MET A 1 16.58 -1.12 13.70
N LYS A 2 16.93 -2.39 14.02
CA LYS A 2 16.55 -3.56 13.19
C LYS A 2 15.03 -3.71 12.93
N GLN A 3 14.17 -3.40 13.92
CA GLN A 3 12.72 -3.53 13.77
C GLN A 3 12.09 -2.50 12.82
N GLN A 4 12.59 -1.26 12.80
CA GLN A 4 12.09 -0.20 11.90
C GLN A 4 12.37 -0.55 10.44
N PHE A 5 13.56 -1.08 10.17
CA PHE A 5 13.95 -1.54 8.84
C PHE A 5 13.10 -2.73 8.36
N GLN A 6 12.79 -3.69 9.23
CA GLN A 6 11.91 -4.80 8.90
C GLN A 6 10.47 -4.34 8.57
N GLN A 7 9.94 -3.37 9.30
CA GLN A 7 8.61 -2.80 9.03
C GLN A 7 8.58 -2.07 7.68
N PHE A 8 9.65 -1.35 7.34
CA PHE A 8 9.77 -0.73 6.02
C PHE A 8 9.83 -1.77 4.90
N LEU A 9 10.68 -2.80 5.04
CA LEU A 9 10.78 -3.89 4.06
C LEU A 9 9.47 -4.64 3.89
N LEU A 10 8.76 -4.93 4.98
CA LEU A 10 7.45 -5.57 4.91
C LEU A 10 6.47 -4.69 4.15
N ARG A 11 6.36 -3.41 4.51
CA ARG A 11 5.48 -2.45 3.83
C ARG A 11 5.80 -2.35 2.35
N TRP A 12 7.09 -2.31 2.00
CA TRP A 12 7.54 -2.31 0.62
C TRP A 12 7.15 -3.59 -0.13
N ALA A 13 7.32 -4.75 0.49
CA ALA A 13 6.88 -6.02 -0.07
C ALA A 13 5.36 -6.04 -0.29
N VAL A 14 4.56 -5.53 0.66
CA VAL A 14 3.10 -5.45 0.51
C VAL A 14 2.71 -4.50 -0.62
N CYS A 15 3.35 -3.33 -0.72
CA CYS A 15 3.08 -2.36 -1.80
C CYS A 15 3.41 -2.96 -3.17
N SER A 16 4.56 -3.62 -3.29
CA SER A 16 4.99 -4.28 -4.53
C SER A 16 4.04 -5.41 -4.91
N ALA A 17 3.68 -6.28 -3.96
CA ALA A 17 2.71 -7.35 -4.18
C ALA A 17 1.33 -6.80 -4.57
N GLY A 18 0.88 -5.72 -3.92
CA GLY A 18 -0.39 -5.07 -4.24
C GLY A 18 -0.43 -4.48 -5.64
N LEU A 19 0.65 -3.82 -6.08
CA LEU A 19 0.76 -3.34 -7.46
C LEU A 19 0.74 -4.49 -8.47
N TRP A 20 1.49 -5.56 -8.20
CA TRP A 20 1.54 -6.71 -9.10
C TRP A 20 0.18 -7.40 -9.21
N ILE A 21 -0.48 -7.67 -8.07
CA ILE A 21 -1.83 -8.26 -8.04
C ILE A 21 -2.83 -7.33 -8.74
N SER A 22 -2.75 -6.02 -8.50
CA SER A 22 -3.64 -5.05 -9.16
C SER A 22 -3.44 -5.02 -10.68
N SER A 23 -2.19 -5.11 -11.17
CA SER A 23 -1.92 -5.17 -12.61
C SER A 23 -2.52 -6.42 -13.26
N LEU A 24 -2.56 -7.55 -12.52
CA LEU A 24 -3.12 -8.81 -13.02
C LEU A 24 -4.65 -8.80 -13.00
N LEU A 25 -5.24 -8.25 -11.94
CA LEU A 25 -6.70 -8.27 -11.75
C LEU A 25 -7.43 -7.27 -12.63
N PHE A 26 -6.85 -6.09 -12.84
CA PHE A 26 -7.57 -4.98 -13.45
C PHE A 26 -6.95 -4.51 -14.77
N SER A 27 -5.72 -4.94 -15.13
CA SER A 27 -4.95 -4.38 -16.26
C SER A 27 -4.87 -2.84 -16.28
N THR A 28 -5.24 -2.17 -15.19
CA THR A 28 -5.33 -0.71 -15.08
C THR A 28 -4.00 -0.05 -14.74
N VAL A 29 -2.99 -0.87 -14.42
CA VAL A 29 -1.64 -0.43 -14.11
C VAL A 29 -0.74 -0.95 -15.21
N GLU A 30 -0.39 -0.07 -16.14
CA GLU A 30 0.56 -0.41 -17.19
C GLU A 30 1.96 -0.41 -16.59
N LEU A 31 2.49 -1.62 -16.43
CA LEU A 31 3.88 -1.84 -16.11
C LEU A 31 4.59 -1.90 -17.46
N GLY A 32 5.35 -0.87 -17.80
CA GLY A 32 6.08 -0.79 -19.08
C GLY A 32 7.00 -2.00 -19.34
N ASP A 33 7.82 -1.95 -20.40
CA ASP A 33 8.60 -3.10 -20.93
C ASP A 33 9.36 -3.94 -19.89
N LYS A 34 9.71 -3.35 -18.74
CA LYS A 34 10.34 -4.03 -17.60
C LYS A 34 9.37 -4.23 -16.44
N LYS A 35 8.40 -5.15 -16.59
CA LYS A 35 7.38 -5.47 -15.57
C LYS A 35 7.96 -5.72 -14.17
N ALA A 36 9.06 -6.47 -14.06
CA ALA A 36 9.70 -6.74 -12.77
C ALA A 36 10.29 -5.48 -12.11
N ALA A 37 10.93 -4.60 -12.89
CA ALA A 37 11.48 -3.35 -12.37
C ALA A 37 10.37 -2.40 -11.93
N ALA A 38 9.28 -2.32 -12.69
CA ALA A 38 8.13 -1.48 -12.36
C ALA A 38 7.43 -1.90 -11.06
N VAL A 39 7.29 -3.21 -10.81
CA VAL A 39 6.73 -3.70 -9.55
C VAL A 39 7.63 -3.36 -8.36
N VAL A 40 8.94 -3.57 -8.48
CA VAL A 40 9.90 -3.36 -7.39
C VAL A 40 10.09 -1.87 -7.10
N LEU A 41 10.34 -1.05 -8.13
CA LEU A 41 10.60 0.39 -8.02
C LEU A 41 9.30 1.19 -7.79
N GLY A 42 8.21 0.81 -8.44
CA GLY A 42 6.89 1.39 -8.18
C GLY A 42 6.42 1.07 -6.77
N GLY A 43 6.61 -0.18 -6.32
CA GLY A 43 6.33 -0.60 -4.96
C GLY A 43 7.17 0.16 -3.94
N LEU A 44 8.44 0.46 -4.26
CA LEU A 44 9.32 1.25 -3.41
C LEU A 44 8.84 2.69 -3.30
N SER A 45 8.50 3.31 -4.43
CA SER A 45 7.97 4.67 -4.50
C SER A 45 6.68 4.80 -3.68
N LEU A 46 5.79 3.81 -3.80
CA LEU A 46 4.57 3.72 -3.02
C LEU A 46 4.84 3.50 -1.53
N ALA A 47 5.82 2.68 -1.17
CA ALA A 47 6.19 2.49 0.24
C ALA A 47 6.74 3.77 0.87
N LEU A 48 7.54 4.54 0.11
CA LEU A 48 8.06 5.84 0.53
C LEU A 48 6.92 6.86 0.68
N ALA A 49 6.04 6.98 -0.31
CA ALA A 49 4.85 7.84 -0.23
C ALA A 49 3.99 7.48 1.00
N ASN A 50 3.77 6.18 1.24
CA ASN A 50 3.03 5.70 2.40
C ASN A 50 3.73 5.94 3.74
N ALA A 51 5.06 6.02 3.77
CA ALA A 51 5.81 6.26 5.00
C ALA A 51 5.86 7.75 5.36
N VAL A 52 5.97 8.63 4.35
CA VAL A 52 6.20 10.07 4.55
C VAL A 52 4.92 10.89 4.38
N LEU A 53 4.17 10.66 3.29
CA LEU A 53 3.06 11.52 2.90
C LEU A 53 1.74 11.09 3.55
N LYS A 54 1.51 9.79 3.66
CA LYS A 54 0.26 9.26 4.25
C LYS A 54 -0.04 9.82 5.65
N PRO A 55 0.91 9.96 6.60
CA PRO A 55 0.66 10.57 7.90
C PRO A 55 0.13 12.01 7.80
N LEU A 56 0.72 12.80 6.90
CA LEU A 56 0.31 14.19 6.66
C LEU A 56 -1.08 14.26 6.02
N VAL A 57 -1.34 13.43 5.01
CA VAL A 57 -2.65 13.39 4.33
C VAL A 57 -3.74 12.94 5.30
N ILE A 58 -3.48 11.94 6.14
CA ILE A 58 -4.44 11.51 7.17
C ILE A 58 -4.73 12.66 8.13
N LEU A 59 -3.70 13.36 8.62
CA LEU A 59 -3.87 14.49 9.55
C LEU A 59 -4.77 15.57 8.97
N LEU A 60 -4.54 15.96 7.71
CA LEU A 60 -5.36 16.93 7.00
C LEU A 60 -6.78 16.41 6.71
N SER A 61 -6.92 15.11 6.51
CA SER A 61 -8.18 14.45 6.17
C SER A 61 -8.95 13.99 7.40
N LEU A 62 -8.45 14.17 8.63
CA LEU A 62 -9.09 13.70 9.86
C LEU A 62 -10.58 14.08 9.97
N PRO A 63 -11.00 15.33 9.70
CA PRO A 63 -12.41 15.70 9.76
C PRO A 63 -13.26 14.89 8.77
N ALA A 64 -12.78 14.73 7.53
CA ALA A 64 -13.45 13.96 6.49
C ALA A 64 -13.48 12.46 6.80
N ILE A 65 -12.40 11.92 7.38
CA ILE A 65 -12.33 10.52 7.86
C ILE A 65 -13.39 10.30 8.94
N MET A 66 -13.52 11.21 9.90
CA MET A 66 -14.52 11.11 10.96
C MET A 66 -15.96 11.21 10.42
N LEU A 67 -16.23 12.17 9.54
CA LEU A 67 -17.55 12.33 8.90
C LEU A 67 -17.94 11.12 8.04
N SER A 68 -16.96 10.49 7.38
CA SER A 68 -17.18 9.33 6.51
C SER A 68 -17.04 7.98 7.21
N LEU A 69 -16.92 7.96 8.55
CA LEU A 69 -16.71 6.75 9.35
C LEU A 69 -15.50 5.90 8.90
N GLY A 70 -14.47 6.55 8.36
CA GLY A 70 -13.27 5.90 7.85
C GLY A 70 -13.31 5.54 6.38
N LEU A 71 -14.42 5.72 5.66
CA LEU A 71 -14.49 5.43 4.23
C LEU A 71 -13.50 6.27 3.40
N PHE A 72 -13.24 7.50 3.83
CA PHE A 72 -12.25 8.38 3.17
C PHE A 72 -10.82 7.82 3.20
N THR A 73 -10.52 6.84 4.07
CA THR A 73 -9.21 6.17 4.07
C THR A 73 -8.94 5.39 2.77
N VAL A 74 -9.99 4.92 2.08
CA VAL A 74 -9.88 4.27 0.77
C VAL A 74 -9.39 5.27 -0.28
N ILE A 75 -9.94 6.49 -0.25
CA ILE A 75 -9.52 7.59 -1.12
C ILE A 75 -8.06 7.95 -0.84
N ILE A 76 -7.66 8.01 0.43
CA ILE A 76 -6.25 8.27 0.81
C ILE A 76 -5.32 7.18 0.27
N ASN A 77 -5.70 5.90 0.37
CA ASN A 77 -4.88 4.81 -0.16
C ASN A 77 -4.70 4.93 -1.68
N GLY A 78 -5.76 5.28 -2.42
CA GLY A 78 -5.67 5.54 -3.85
C GLY A 78 -4.84 6.77 -4.20
N LEU A 79 -4.97 7.84 -3.41
CA LEU A 79 -4.15 9.04 -3.58
C LEU A 79 -2.66 8.73 -3.43
N MET A 80 -2.28 7.84 -2.51
CA MET A 80 -0.87 7.42 -2.37
C MET A 80 -0.37 6.68 -3.62
N VAL A 81 -1.24 5.93 -4.31
CA VAL A 81 -0.91 5.27 -5.59
C VAL A 81 -0.67 6.29 -6.69
N VAL A 82 -1.51 7.34 -6.78
CA VAL A 82 -1.30 8.44 -7.74
C VAL A 82 -0.01 9.19 -7.45
N ILE A 83 0.31 9.45 -6.18
CA ILE A 83 1.57 10.10 -5.86
C ILE A 83 2.76 9.20 -6.21
N ALA A 84 2.63 7.88 -6.00
CA ALA A 84 3.66 6.92 -6.38
C ALA A 84 3.88 6.84 -7.90
N SER A 85 2.83 6.95 -8.71
CA SER A 85 2.97 7.01 -10.18
C SER A 85 3.70 8.27 -10.64
N TRP A 86 3.53 9.40 -9.95
CA TRP A 86 4.30 10.61 -10.24
C TRP A 86 5.77 10.51 -9.83
N LEU A 87 6.08 9.76 -8.77
CA LEU A 87 7.45 9.50 -8.32
C LEU A 87 8.20 8.53 -9.24
N TYR A 88 7.48 7.63 -9.92
CA TYR A 88 8.05 6.65 -10.83
C TYR A 88 7.27 6.61 -12.15
N GLY A 89 7.75 7.36 -13.14
CA GLY A 89 7.11 7.52 -14.45
C GLY A 89 6.65 6.23 -15.13
N PRO A 90 7.39 5.09 -15.06
CA PRO A 90 6.93 3.84 -15.67
C PRO A 90 5.81 3.10 -14.90
N LEU A 91 5.32 3.63 -13.78
CA LEU A 91 4.09 3.17 -13.13
C LEU A 91 2.96 4.07 -13.61
N GLU A 92 2.31 3.67 -14.69
CA GLU A 92 1.21 4.46 -15.24
C GLU A 92 -0.12 4.05 -14.62
N VAL A 93 -0.88 5.06 -14.20
CA VAL A 93 -2.21 4.89 -13.62
C VAL A 93 -3.13 5.85 -14.37
N GLU A 94 -3.90 5.31 -15.30
CA GLU A 94 -4.66 6.11 -16.28
C GLU A 94 -5.79 6.93 -15.65
N THR A 95 -6.40 6.42 -14.57
CA THR A 95 -7.57 7.05 -13.95
C THR A 95 -7.49 7.05 -12.43
N PHE A 96 -8.11 8.06 -11.80
CA PHE A 96 -8.23 8.11 -10.35
C PHE A 96 -8.98 6.89 -9.78
N GLY A 97 -10.01 6.41 -10.49
CA GLY A 97 -10.75 5.20 -10.11
C GLY A 97 -9.87 3.95 -10.06
N ALA A 98 -8.99 3.78 -11.05
CA ALA A 98 -7.98 2.70 -11.04
C ALA A 98 -7.06 2.82 -9.82
N ALA A 99 -6.58 4.02 -9.51
CA ALA A 99 -5.72 4.25 -8.35
C ALA A 99 -6.41 3.88 -7.04
N VAL A 100 -7.70 4.24 -6.90
CA VAL A 100 -8.52 3.88 -5.73
C VAL A 100 -8.67 2.37 -5.62
N LEU A 101 -8.97 1.65 -6.71
CA LEU A 101 -9.06 0.19 -6.70
C LEU A 101 -7.74 -0.46 -6.29
N THR A 102 -6.62 0.00 -6.84
CA THR A 102 -5.28 -0.46 -6.43
C THR A 102 -5.04 -0.18 -4.94
N GLY A 103 -5.41 1.01 -4.46
CA GLY A 103 -5.33 1.38 -3.05
C GLY A 103 -6.18 0.49 -2.13
N VAL A 104 -7.36 0.05 -2.59
CA VAL A 104 -8.20 -0.93 -1.89
C VAL A 104 -7.49 -2.28 -1.79
N VAL A 105 -6.94 -2.79 -2.90
CA VAL A 105 -6.19 -4.06 -2.92
C VAL A 105 -5.03 -4.02 -1.94
N ILE A 106 -4.22 -2.95 -1.96
CA ILE A 106 -3.11 -2.76 -1.02
C ILE A 106 -3.60 -2.69 0.43
N GLY A 107 -4.71 -2.00 0.69
CA GLY A 107 -5.32 -1.92 2.01
C GLY A 107 -5.73 -3.29 2.54
N LEU A 108 -6.38 -4.10 1.70
CA LEU A 108 -6.79 -5.46 2.02
C LEU A 108 -5.59 -6.39 2.28
N LEU A 109 -4.54 -6.31 1.45
CA LEU A 109 -3.32 -7.08 1.67
C LEU A 109 -2.65 -6.73 2.99
N ASN A 110 -2.56 -5.45 3.32
CA ASN A 110 -2.04 -5.00 4.61
C ASN A 110 -2.89 -5.55 5.78
N PHE A 111 -4.21 -5.54 5.66
CA PHE A 111 -5.10 -6.09 6.68
C PHE A 111 -4.87 -7.60 6.88
N ILE A 112 -4.83 -8.39 5.80
CA ILE A 112 -4.58 -9.84 5.86
C ILE A 112 -3.21 -10.13 6.47
N ILE A 113 -2.17 -9.44 6.02
CA ILE A 113 -0.79 -9.65 6.52
C ILE A 113 -0.69 -9.29 8.00
N THR A 114 -1.33 -8.19 8.43
CA THR A 114 -1.35 -7.79 9.84
C THR A 114 -2.05 -8.86 10.69
N LYS A 115 -3.22 -9.34 10.27
CA LYS A 115 -3.95 -10.42 10.96
C LYS A 115 -3.15 -11.72 11.04
N LEU A 116 -2.47 -12.11 9.97
CA LEU A 116 -1.61 -13.30 9.94
C LEU A 116 -0.38 -13.16 10.86
N LEU A 117 0.21 -11.96 10.94
CA LEU A 117 1.35 -11.69 11.82
C LEU A 117 0.93 -11.67 13.29
N GLU A 118 -0.18 -11.01 13.62
CA GLU A 118 -0.75 -11.01 14.97
C GLU A 118 -1.08 -12.43 15.45
N GLY A 119 -1.72 -13.24 14.59
CA GLY A 119 -2.07 -14.63 14.90
C GLY A 119 -0.84 -15.53 15.20
N ARG A 120 0.34 -15.23 14.65
CA ARG A 120 1.58 -15.95 14.96
C ARG A 120 2.22 -15.53 16.28
N SER A 121 2.05 -14.27 16.69
CA SER A 121 2.58 -13.78 17.97
C SER A 121 1.86 -14.42 19.15
N ILE A 122 0.56 -14.70 19.03
CA ILE A 122 -0.26 -15.29 20.10
C ILE A 122 0.16 -16.74 20.37
N LYS A 123 0.43 -17.54 19.32
CA LYS A 123 0.83 -18.96 19.45
C LYS A 123 2.21 -19.18 20.08
N LEU A 124 3.09 -18.18 20.06
CA LEU A 124 4.41 -18.28 20.69
C LEU A 124 4.36 -18.05 22.21
N HIS A 125 3.37 -17.30 22.69
CA HIS A 125 3.20 -17.06 24.13
C HIS A 125 2.46 -18.21 24.82
N GLU A 126 1.54 -18.87 24.12
CA GLU A 126 0.82 -20.05 24.61
C GLU A 126 1.72 -21.29 24.76
N LYS A 127 2.84 -21.37 24.02
CA LYS A 127 3.77 -22.52 24.08
C LYS A 127 4.80 -22.43 25.23
N HIS A 128 4.73 -21.41 26.08
CA HIS A 128 5.67 -21.21 27.20
C HIS A 128 4.97 -21.02 28.56
N ILE A 129 3.66 -21.29 28.62
CA ILE A 129 2.86 -21.41 29.85
C ILE A 129 2.42 -22.87 29.94
#